data_AF-A0A373MVT2-F1
#
_entry.id   AF-A0A373MVT2-F1
#
_cell.length_a   1.000
_cell.length_b   1.000
_cell.length_c   1.000
_cell.angle_alpha   90.00
_cell.angle_beta   90.00
_cell.angle_gamma   90.00
#
_symmetry.space_group_name_H-M   'P 1'
#
loop_
_entity.id
_entity.type
_entity.pdbx_description
1 polymer ?
#
loop_
_entity_poly.entity_id
_entity_poly.type
_entity_poly.pdbx_seq_one_letter_code
_entity_poly.pdbx_strand_id
1 'polypeptide(L)'
;MSGYILCQVKRAKNPYYISNISTNIYSIEELCYYLYHNIYLLDETIINEQLLVWMKEELHLRRLYQRLYVLLEEKKNIGEFILPIFKEINYLSHDQFREMNERLKRFEEQPEIVRKKIKGDYLVDHEKYINAIQVYQETLKDTEENETNMGSQFTGSIYNNMGCAYASLFQMNEALMCFQKANEELHTKASLKSWLFAVYMSKGQDAYEQMCTERKVDAETKREMDRQITEAMQVELPRDLDEALAAWTREYHKNTGL
;
A
#
# COMPACT_ATOMS: atom_id res chain seq x y z
N MET A 1 9.11 6.16 -20.88
CA MET A 1 9.36 5.61 -22.22
C MET A 1 8.55 4.33 -22.36
N SER A 2 7.54 4.31 -23.24
CA SER A 2 6.83 3.06 -23.57
C SER A 2 7.62 2.36 -24.68
N GLY A 3 8.47 1.42 -24.29
CA GLY A 3 9.20 0.53 -25.21
C GLY A 3 8.65 -0.88 -25.08
N TYR A 4 8.45 -1.57 -26.19
CA TYR A 4 8.08 -2.99 -26.18
C TYR A 4 9.28 -3.84 -25.77
N ILE A 5 9.12 -4.70 -24.76
CA ILE A 5 10.12 -5.69 -24.36
C ILE A 5 9.71 -7.03 -24.99
N LEU A 6 10.56 -7.56 -25.86
CA LEU A 6 10.34 -8.88 -26.46
C LEU A 6 10.64 -9.96 -25.42
N CYS A 7 9.66 -10.79 -25.09
CA CYS A 7 9.86 -11.94 -24.21
C CYS A 7 10.87 -12.92 -24.83
N GLN A 8 11.95 -13.19 -24.11
CA GLN A 8 13.03 -14.08 -24.52
C GLN A 8 12.83 -15.50 -23.97
N VAL A 9 12.08 -15.63 -22.88
CA VAL A 9 11.83 -16.91 -22.20
C VAL A 9 10.42 -17.40 -22.49
N LYS A 10 10.25 -18.72 -22.50
CA LYS A 10 8.96 -19.37 -22.66
C LYS A 10 8.02 -18.95 -21.52
N ARG A 11 6.80 -18.56 -21.90
CA ARG A 11 5.72 -18.26 -20.95
C ARG A 11 5.39 -19.50 -20.10
N ALA A 12 5.27 -19.29 -18.80
CA ALA A 12 4.83 -20.28 -17.82
C ALA A 12 3.44 -20.82 -18.18
N LYS A 13 3.20 -22.11 -17.92
CA LYS A 13 1.86 -22.70 -18.01
C LYS A 13 1.04 -22.32 -16.79
N ASN A 14 1.65 -22.39 -15.62
CA ASN A 14 1.05 -21.98 -14.36
C ASN A 14 1.70 -20.66 -13.91
N PRO A 15 0.93 -19.59 -13.70
CA PRO A 15 1.49 -18.32 -13.26
C PRO A 15 1.97 -18.36 -11.81
N TYR A 16 2.88 -17.46 -11.47
CA TYR A 16 3.14 -17.08 -10.09
C TYR A 16 2.13 -16.01 -9.68
N TYR A 17 1.40 -16.24 -8.60
CA TYR A 17 0.40 -15.31 -8.11
C TYR A 17 0.99 -14.38 -7.05
N ILE A 18 0.94 -13.08 -7.30
CA ILE A 18 1.32 -12.04 -6.34
C ILE A 18 0.08 -11.63 -5.55
N SER A 19 0.04 -12.01 -4.28
CA SER A 19 -1.07 -11.73 -3.37
C SER A 19 -1.25 -10.23 -3.10
N ASN A 20 -0.16 -9.48 -2.91
CA ASN A 20 -0.21 -8.08 -2.49
C ASN A 20 -0.99 -7.16 -3.46
N ILE A 21 -1.07 -7.51 -4.74
CA ILE A 21 -1.82 -6.75 -5.76
C ILE A 21 -2.71 -7.65 -6.64
N SER A 22 -2.97 -8.89 -6.21
CA SER A 22 -3.81 -9.88 -6.89
C SER A 22 -3.48 -10.06 -8.37
N THR A 23 -2.20 -10.23 -8.72
CA THR A 23 -1.74 -10.27 -10.11
C THR A 23 -0.99 -11.56 -10.43
N ASN A 24 -1.31 -12.17 -11.58
CA ASN A 24 -0.61 -13.33 -12.11
C ASN A 24 0.57 -12.91 -12.99
N ILE A 25 1.73 -13.51 -12.77
CA ILE A 25 2.94 -13.34 -13.57
C ILE A 25 3.25 -14.64 -14.31
N TYR A 26 3.46 -14.56 -15.62
CA TYR A 26 3.68 -15.69 -16.50
C TYR A 26 5.09 -15.74 -17.11
N SER A 27 5.90 -14.69 -16.94
CA SER A 27 7.20 -14.58 -17.59
C SER A 27 8.23 -13.90 -16.69
N ILE A 28 9.51 -14.11 -17.00
CA ILE A 28 10.61 -13.44 -16.28
C ILE A 28 10.59 -11.93 -16.54
N GLU A 29 10.12 -11.49 -17.71
CA GLU A 29 9.97 -10.08 -18.08
C GLU A 29 8.87 -9.39 -17.27
N GLU A 30 7.71 -10.03 -17.09
CA GLU A 30 6.64 -9.53 -16.21
C GLU A 30 7.12 -9.48 -14.75
N LEU A 31 7.90 -10.47 -14.30
CA LEU A 31 8.53 -10.42 -12.99
C LEU A 31 9.49 -9.23 -12.87
N CYS A 32 10.39 -9.04 -13.84
CA CYS A 32 11.30 -7.89 -13.84
C CYS A 32 10.52 -6.57 -13.84
N TYR A 33 9.46 -6.47 -14.63
CA TYR A 33 8.59 -5.29 -14.64
C TYR A 33 8.01 -5.03 -13.25
N TYR A 34 7.48 -6.07 -12.59
CA TYR A 34 6.94 -5.94 -11.24
C TYR A 34 8.00 -5.48 -10.25
N LEU A 35 9.17 -6.15 -10.21
CA LEU A 35 10.27 -5.84 -9.29
C LEU A 35 10.79 -4.41 -9.46
N TYR A 36 10.86 -3.90 -10.69
CA TYR A 36 11.37 -2.56 -10.98
C TYR A 36 10.43 -1.43 -10.52
N HIS A 37 9.11 -1.65 -10.64
CA HIS A 37 8.10 -0.64 -10.31
C HIS A 37 7.60 -0.71 -8.88
N ASN A 38 7.71 -1.86 -8.20
CA ASN A 38 7.07 -2.11 -6.91
C ASN A 38 8.08 -2.40 -5.78
N ILE A 39 9.20 -1.65 -5.70
CA ILE A 39 10.25 -1.85 -4.68
C ILE A 39 9.69 -1.91 -3.26
N TYR A 40 8.70 -1.08 -2.96
CA TYR A 40 8.09 -0.97 -1.63
C TYR A 40 7.21 -2.16 -1.23
N LEU A 41 6.86 -3.02 -2.20
CA LEU A 41 6.12 -4.26 -1.96
C LEU A 41 7.03 -5.50 -1.85
N LEU A 42 8.36 -5.31 -1.94
CA LEU A 42 9.31 -6.41 -1.91
C LEU A 42 9.68 -6.76 -0.47
N ASP A 43 9.25 -7.95 -0.06
CA ASP A 43 9.54 -8.58 1.22
C ASP A 43 9.38 -10.10 1.07
N GLU A 44 9.39 -10.84 2.18
CA GLU A 44 9.22 -12.30 2.23
C GLU A 44 7.91 -12.82 1.60
N THR A 45 6.88 -11.98 1.43
CA THR A 45 5.65 -12.38 0.74
C THR A 45 5.86 -12.59 -0.77
N ILE A 46 6.89 -11.97 -1.34
CA ILE A 46 7.29 -12.11 -2.75
C ILE A 46 8.61 -12.87 -2.88
N ILE A 47 9.59 -12.53 -2.04
CA ILE A 47 10.95 -13.08 -2.03
C ILE A 47 10.93 -14.32 -1.14
N ASN A 48 10.50 -15.44 -1.71
CA ASN A 48 10.36 -16.70 -1.01
C ASN A 48 10.70 -17.91 -1.90
N GLU A 49 10.70 -19.08 -1.29
CA GLU A 49 10.99 -20.35 -1.95
C GLU A 49 10.01 -20.67 -3.08
N GLN A 50 8.74 -20.28 -2.96
CA GLN A 50 7.72 -20.55 -3.99
C GLN A 50 8.06 -19.83 -5.30
N LEU A 51 8.53 -18.58 -5.22
CA LEU A 51 9.02 -17.84 -6.40
C LEU A 51 10.19 -18.57 -7.07
N LEU A 52 11.13 -19.09 -6.28
CA LEU A 52 12.29 -19.82 -6.78
C LEU A 52 11.88 -21.13 -7.48
N VAL A 53 11.00 -21.91 -6.86
CA VAL A 53 10.46 -23.14 -7.44
C VAL A 53 9.74 -22.83 -8.75
N TRP A 54 8.94 -21.76 -8.82
CA TRP A 54 8.28 -21.33 -10.05
C TRP A 54 9.29 -20.99 -11.16
N MET A 55 10.34 -20.21 -10.88
CA MET A 55 11.39 -19.92 -11.87
C MET A 55 12.07 -21.19 -12.39
N LYS A 56 12.30 -22.17 -11.52
CA LYS A 56 12.95 -23.44 -11.86
C LYS A 56 12.06 -24.33 -12.71
N GLU A 57 10.81 -24.53 -12.29
CA GLU A 57 9.91 -25.54 -12.89
C GLU A 57 9.16 -24.99 -14.10
N GLU A 58 8.64 -23.76 -14.03
CA GLU A 58 7.83 -23.15 -15.10
C GLU A 58 8.65 -22.42 -16.14
N LEU A 59 9.71 -21.70 -15.72
CA LEU A 59 10.57 -20.94 -16.64
C LEU A 59 11.87 -21.66 -17.01
N HIS A 60 12.16 -22.80 -16.38
CA HIS A 60 13.38 -23.59 -16.59
C HIS A 60 14.70 -22.86 -16.29
N LEU A 61 14.68 -21.82 -15.45
CA LEU A 61 15.83 -21.00 -15.06
C LEU A 61 16.64 -21.66 -13.92
N ARG A 62 17.12 -22.89 -14.14
CA ARG A 62 17.77 -23.72 -13.11
C ARG A 62 19.03 -23.09 -12.50
N ARG A 63 19.82 -22.39 -13.30
CA ARG A 63 21.05 -21.72 -12.84
C ARG A 63 20.73 -20.51 -11.96
N LEU A 64 19.73 -19.72 -12.35
CA LEU A 64 19.25 -18.60 -11.55
C LEU A 64 18.70 -19.11 -10.20
N TYR A 65 17.87 -20.16 -10.22
CA TYR A 65 17.38 -20.82 -9.00
C TYR A 65 18.52 -21.17 -8.02
N GLN A 66 19.56 -21.87 -8.49
CA GLN A 66 20.67 -22.30 -7.61
C GLN A 66 21.37 -21.12 -6.94
N ARG A 67 21.56 -20.03 -7.70
CA ARG A 67 22.17 -18.80 -7.16
C ARG A 67 21.25 -18.14 -6.14
N LEU A 68 19.98 -17.93 -6.47
CA LEU A 68 19.03 -17.23 -5.62
C LEU A 68 18.67 -18.02 -4.36
N TYR A 69 18.67 -19.36 -4.43
CA TYR A 69 18.43 -20.21 -3.27
C TYR A 69 19.46 -19.96 -2.16
N VAL A 70 20.75 -19.86 -2.52
CA VAL A 70 21.81 -19.53 -1.56
C VAL A 70 21.59 -18.14 -0.94
N LEU A 71 21.21 -17.14 -1.76
CA LEU A 71 20.94 -15.79 -1.26
C LEU A 71 19.74 -15.74 -0.32
N LEU A 72 18.72 -16.55 -0.58
CA LEU A 72 17.53 -16.67 0.26
C LEU A 72 17.87 -17.33 1.61
N GLU A 73 18.61 -18.44 1.60
CA GLU A 73 19.07 -19.14 2.81
C GLU A 73 19.99 -18.26 3.68
N GLU A 74 20.89 -17.52 3.04
CA GLU A 74 21.78 -16.57 3.72
C GLU A 74 21.06 -15.29 4.19
N LYS A 75 19.75 -15.15 3.91
CA LYS A 75 18.93 -13.98 4.22
C LYS A 75 19.58 -12.67 3.77
N LYS A 76 20.10 -12.67 2.53
CA LYS A 76 20.65 -11.47 1.92
C LYS A 76 19.57 -10.41 1.76
N ASN A 77 20.01 -9.16 1.65
CA ASN A 77 19.10 -8.03 1.44
C ASN A 77 18.35 -8.15 0.09
N ILE A 78 17.30 -7.35 -0.05
CA ILE A 78 16.38 -7.38 -1.19
C ILE A 78 17.15 -7.13 -2.50
N GLY A 79 18.07 -6.18 -2.51
CA GLY A 79 18.87 -5.81 -3.66
C GLY A 79 19.77 -6.93 -4.14
N GLU A 80 20.50 -7.58 -3.24
CA GLU A 80 21.34 -8.74 -3.56
C GLU A 80 20.51 -9.87 -4.19
N PHE A 81 19.27 -10.07 -3.74
CA PHE A 81 18.37 -11.08 -4.30
C PHE A 81 17.81 -10.71 -5.67
N ILE A 82 17.32 -9.48 -5.87
CA ILE A 82 16.60 -9.12 -7.11
C ILE A 82 17.51 -8.70 -8.26
N LEU A 83 18.69 -8.14 -7.99
CA LEU A 83 19.60 -7.68 -9.04
C LEU A 83 20.08 -8.80 -9.98
N PRO A 84 20.37 -10.03 -9.51
CA PRO A 84 20.62 -11.17 -10.38
C PRO A 84 19.47 -11.51 -11.35
N ILE A 85 18.21 -11.29 -10.95
CA ILE A 85 17.04 -11.56 -11.79
C ILE A 85 17.05 -10.66 -13.04
N PHE A 86 17.29 -9.36 -12.85
CA PHE A 86 17.41 -8.42 -13.98
C PHE A 86 18.56 -8.77 -14.92
N LYS A 87 19.67 -9.26 -14.38
CA LYS A 87 20.86 -9.65 -15.16
C LYS A 87 20.64 -10.91 -16.00
N GLU A 88 19.77 -11.82 -15.58
CA GLU A 88 19.52 -13.09 -16.29
C GLU A 88 19.11 -12.86 -17.75
N ILE A 89 18.30 -11.82 -17.99
CA ILE A 89 17.80 -11.45 -19.33
C ILE A 89 18.26 -10.08 -19.81
N ASN A 90 19.20 -9.44 -19.10
CA ASN A 90 19.64 -8.05 -19.35
C ASN A 90 18.45 -7.08 -19.47
N TYR A 91 17.49 -7.17 -18.54
CA TYR A 91 16.23 -6.42 -18.59
C TYR A 91 16.43 -4.90 -18.49
N LEU A 92 17.37 -4.46 -17.67
CA LEU A 92 17.67 -3.05 -17.44
C LEU A 92 18.90 -2.62 -18.24
N SER A 93 18.83 -1.42 -18.83
CA SER A 93 20.03 -0.73 -19.32
C SER A 93 21.01 -0.44 -18.17
N HIS A 94 22.26 -0.12 -18.49
CA HIS A 94 23.29 0.21 -17.48
C HIS A 94 22.86 1.35 -16.55
N ASP A 95 22.22 2.38 -17.09
CA ASP A 95 21.77 3.53 -16.31
C ASP A 95 20.55 3.18 -15.44
N GLN A 96 19.57 2.45 -15.98
CA GLN A 96 18.43 1.95 -15.19
C GLN A 96 18.87 0.99 -14.08
N PHE A 97 19.87 0.16 -14.34
CA PHE A 97 20.42 -0.76 -13.34
C PHE A 97 21.10 0.01 -12.20
N ARG A 98 21.85 1.08 -12.53
CA ARG A 98 22.46 1.96 -11.52
C ARG A 98 21.39 2.66 -10.68
N GLU A 99 20.39 3.25 -11.32
CA GLU A 99 19.28 3.92 -10.65
C GLU A 99 18.51 2.96 -9.73
N MET A 100 18.22 1.75 -10.21
CA MET A 100 17.57 0.70 -9.43
C MET A 100 18.37 0.36 -8.17
N ASN A 101 19.68 0.17 -8.31
CA ASN A 101 20.56 -0.14 -7.18
C ASN A 101 20.59 1.00 -6.13
N GLU A 102 20.61 2.26 -6.58
CA GLU A 102 20.56 3.42 -5.67
C GLU A 102 19.21 3.56 -4.96
N ARG A 103 18.10 3.22 -5.63
CA ARG A 103 16.76 3.20 -5.03
C ARG A 103 16.63 2.10 -3.98
N LEU A 104 17.15 0.90 -4.29
CA LEU A 104 17.15 -0.23 -3.35
C LEU A 104 17.97 0.07 -2.11
N LYS A 105 19.19 0.57 -2.28
CA LYS A 105 20.06 0.91 -1.15
C LYS A 105 19.39 1.91 -0.20
N ARG A 106 18.80 2.98 -0.75
CA ARG A 106 18.05 3.98 0.05
C ARG A 106 16.85 3.39 0.79
N PHE A 107 16.16 2.43 0.17
CA PHE A 107 15.04 1.74 0.79
C PHE A 107 15.51 0.81 1.92
N GLU A 108 16.57 0.04 1.70
CA GLU A 108 17.15 -0.89 2.67
C GLU A 108 17.81 -0.21 3.87
N GLU A 109 18.30 1.02 3.71
CA GLU A 109 18.80 1.86 4.80
C GLU A 109 17.68 2.29 5.77
N GLN A 110 16.40 2.18 5.38
CA GLN A 110 15.29 2.50 6.27
C GLN A 110 15.08 1.40 7.33
N PRO A 111 14.74 1.78 8.59
CA PRO A 111 14.34 0.81 9.60
C PRO A 111 13.18 -0.07 9.11
N GLU A 112 13.15 -1.34 9.52
CA GLU A 112 12.11 -2.30 9.09
C GLU A 112 10.69 -1.75 9.31
N ILE A 113 10.43 -1.20 10.49
CA ILE A 113 9.12 -0.63 10.82
C ILE A 113 8.72 0.52 9.88
N VAL A 114 9.70 1.33 9.45
CA VAL A 114 9.48 2.41 8.49
C VAL A 114 9.20 1.83 7.11
N ARG A 115 9.90 0.77 6.70
CA ARG A 115 9.63 0.07 5.43
C ARG A 115 8.21 -0.51 5.39
N LYS A 116 7.72 -1.09 6.49
CA LYS A 116 6.33 -1.57 6.60
C LYS A 116 5.31 -0.43 6.45
N LYS A 117 5.53 0.71 7.10
CA LYS A 117 4.69 1.90 6.88
C LYS A 117 4.71 2.36 5.41
N ILE A 118 5.89 2.44 4.79
CA ILE A 118 6.03 2.81 3.37
C ILE A 118 5.27 1.83 2.47
N LYS A 119 5.32 0.52 2.76
CA LYS A 119 4.52 -0.50 2.08
C LYS A 119 3.01 -0.22 2.21
N GLY A 120 2.54 0.07 3.42
CA GLY A 120 1.14 0.45 3.67
C GLY A 120 0.73 1.68 2.88
N ASP A 121 1.54 2.75 2.93
CA ASP A 121 1.29 4.00 2.19
C ASP A 121 1.23 3.75 0.68
N TYR A 122 2.16 2.96 0.14
CA TYR A 122 2.17 2.59 -1.27
C TYR A 122 0.92 1.80 -1.68
N LEU A 123 0.41 0.92 -0.82
CA LEU A 123 -0.82 0.17 -1.07
C LEU A 123 -2.06 1.09 -1.08
N VAL A 124 -2.12 2.10 -0.19
CA VAL A 124 -3.18 3.12 -0.21
C VAL A 124 -3.16 3.91 -1.51
N ASP A 125 -1.99 4.37 -1.94
CA ASP A 125 -1.82 5.14 -3.19
C ASP A 125 -2.26 4.36 -4.45
N HIS A 126 -2.29 3.02 -4.36
CA HIS A 126 -2.75 2.13 -5.43
C HIS A 126 -4.11 1.48 -5.13
N GLU A 127 -4.87 2.05 -4.19
CA GLU A 127 -6.25 1.68 -3.84
C GLU A 127 -6.41 0.24 -3.30
N LYS A 128 -5.32 -0.38 -2.85
CA LYS A 128 -5.29 -1.71 -2.24
C LYS A 128 -5.58 -1.63 -0.74
N TYR A 129 -6.74 -1.09 -0.39
CA TYR A 129 -7.07 -0.69 0.97
C TYR A 129 -7.05 -1.85 1.98
N ILE A 130 -7.56 -3.04 1.62
CA ILE A 130 -7.56 -4.20 2.53
C ILE A 130 -6.12 -4.60 2.90
N ASN A 131 -5.24 -4.69 1.90
CA ASN A 131 -3.84 -5.06 2.12
C ASN A 131 -3.11 -3.95 2.89
N ALA A 132 -3.39 -2.67 2.60
CA ALA A 132 -2.83 -1.55 3.34
C ALA A 132 -3.21 -1.59 4.83
N ILE A 133 -4.50 -1.86 5.14
CA ILE A 133 -5.00 -1.98 6.51
C ILE A 133 -4.28 -3.10 7.25
N GLN A 134 -4.12 -4.28 6.63
CA GLN A 134 -3.39 -5.39 7.24
C GLN A 134 -1.95 -5.00 7.58
N VAL A 135 -1.23 -4.38 6.64
CA VAL A 135 0.15 -3.91 6.86
C VAL A 135 0.22 -2.88 7.98
N TYR A 136 -0.72 -1.93 8.05
CA TYR A 136 -0.75 -0.95 9.14
C TYR A 136 -1.04 -1.57 10.50
N GLN A 137 -1.97 -2.53 10.58
CA GLN A 137 -2.28 -3.25 11.81
C GLN A 137 -1.06 -4.03 12.33
N GLU A 138 -0.36 -4.74 11.44
CA GLU A 138 0.89 -5.43 11.77
C GLU A 138 1.96 -4.44 12.23
N THR A 139 2.11 -3.31 11.53
CA THR A 139 3.07 -2.26 11.90
C THR A 139 2.79 -1.69 13.29
N LEU A 140 1.52 -1.40 13.62
CA LEU A 140 1.14 -0.90 14.94
C LEU A 140 1.41 -1.93 16.04
N LYS A 141 1.08 -3.20 15.78
CA LYS A 141 1.38 -4.30 16.70
C LYS A 141 2.89 -4.40 16.97
N ASP A 142 3.71 -4.33 15.93
CA ASP A 142 5.16 -4.37 16.06
C ASP A 142 5.71 -3.19 16.86
N THR A 143 5.12 -1.98 16.73
CA THR A 143 5.54 -0.83 17.55
C THR A 143 5.23 -1.01 19.04
N GLU A 144 4.12 -1.67 19.37
CA GLU A 144 3.73 -1.95 20.75
C GLU A 144 4.57 -3.07 21.38
N GLU A 145 4.79 -4.17 20.65
CA GLU A 145 5.48 -5.37 21.15
C GLU A 145 7.00 -5.21 21.24
N ASN A 146 7.62 -4.50 20.31
CA ASN A 146 9.09 -4.39 20.23
C ASN A 146 9.65 -3.15 20.93
N GLU A 147 8.83 -2.44 21.74
CA GLU A 147 9.15 -1.15 22.38
C GLU A 147 9.84 -0.15 21.42
N THR A 148 9.53 -0.25 20.13
CA THR A 148 10.21 0.54 19.10
C THR A 148 9.60 1.93 19.11
N ASN A 149 10.17 2.80 19.95
CA ASN A 149 9.66 4.15 20.15
C ASN A 149 9.96 5.05 18.93
N MET A 150 9.09 4.97 17.93
CA MET A 150 9.09 5.85 16.75
C MET A 150 8.39 7.20 17.03
N GLY A 151 7.82 7.36 18.23
CA GLY A 151 7.10 8.55 18.68
C GLY A 151 5.68 8.70 18.10
N SER A 152 4.88 9.55 18.76
CA SER A 152 3.47 9.79 18.43
C SER A 152 3.22 10.22 16.99
N GLN A 153 4.16 10.94 16.36
CA GLN A 153 4.00 11.34 14.96
C GLN A 153 3.93 10.14 14.01
N PHE A 154 4.75 9.12 14.24
CA PHE A 154 4.77 7.92 13.42
C PHE A 154 3.47 7.14 13.58
N THR A 155 3.10 6.81 14.82
CA THR A 155 1.88 6.08 15.16
C THR A 155 0.62 6.81 14.69
N GLY A 156 0.53 8.12 14.95
CA GLY A 156 -0.59 8.95 14.54
C GLY A 156 -0.75 9.01 13.02
N SER A 157 0.36 9.04 12.25
CA SER A 157 0.30 9.01 10.79
C SER A 157 -0.20 7.68 10.23
N ILE A 158 0.16 6.55 10.87
CA ILE A 158 -0.37 5.22 10.50
C ILE A 158 -1.88 5.17 10.75
N TYR A 159 -2.34 5.61 11.92
CA TYR A 159 -3.77 5.67 12.22
C TYR A 159 -4.53 6.58 11.23
N ASN A 160 -3.95 7.72 10.84
CA ASN A 160 -4.58 8.60 9.85
C ASN A 160 -4.75 7.90 8.50
N ASN A 161 -3.69 7.27 7.98
CA ASN A 161 -3.74 6.62 6.67
C ASN A 161 -4.64 5.38 6.68
N MET A 162 -4.63 4.61 7.78
CA MET A 162 -5.55 3.50 7.99
C MET A 162 -7.00 3.98 8.08
N GLY A 163 -7.26 5.13 8.72
CA GLY A 163 -8.57 5.79 8.74
C GLY A 163 -9.06 6.18 7.34
N CYS A 164 -8.18 6.72 6.50
CA CYS A 164 -8.49 6.99 5.10
C CYS A 164 -8.83 5.71 4.33
N ALA A 165 -8.04 4.64 4.52
CA ALA A 165 -8.31 3.35 3.87
C ALA A 165 -9.67 2.76 4.27
N TYR A 166 -10.02 2.81 5.56
CA TYR A 166 -11.34 2.40 6.04
C TYR A 166 -12.47 3.26 5.48
N ALA A 167 -12.28 4.59 5.43
CA ALA A 167 -13.26 5.50 4.85
C ALA A 167 -13.50 5.23 3.35
N SER A 168 -12.44 4.94 2.59
CA SER A 168 -12.52 4.54 1.17
C SER A 168 -13.29 3.22 0.96
N LEU A 169 -13.31 2.34 1.97
CA LEU A 169 -14.11 1.12 1.99
C LEU A 169 -15.52 1.32 2.58
N PHE A 170 -15.92 2.55 2.86
CA PHE A 170 -17.17 2.91 3.52
C PHE A 170 -17.36 2.32 4.94
N GLN A 171 -16.26 1.91 5.58
CA GLN A 171 -16.22 1.39 6.95
C GLN A 171 -16.09 2.55 7.95
N MET A 172 -17.18 3.32 8.10
CA MET A 172 -17.16 4.62 8.79
C MET A 172 -16.90 4.52 10.30
N ASN A 173 -17.29 3.42 10.94
CA ASN A 173 -17.05 3.25 12.38
C ASN A 173 -15.56 3.00 12.67
N GLU A 174 -14.93 2.16 11.85
CA GLU A 174 -13.50 1.86 11.90
C GLU A 174 -12.67 3.08 11.53
N ALA A 175 -13.07 3.80 10.49
CA ALA A 175 -12.44 5.07 10.11
C ALA A 175 -12.49 6.09 11.26
N LEU A 176 -13.66 6.26 11.90
CA LEU A 176 -13.83 7.15 13.05
C LEU A 176 -12.88 6.79 14.20
N MET A 177 -12.78 5.51 14.56
CA MET A 177 -11.85 5.06 15.61
C MET A 177 -10.39 5.37 15.25
N CYS A 178 -10.00 5.13 14.00
CA CYS A 178 -8.65 5.41 13.53
C CYS A 178 -8.33 6.91 13.55
N PHE A 179 -9.22 7.76 13.03
CA PHE A 179 -9.02 9.21 13.05
C PHE A 179 -9.02 9.78 14.45
N GLN A 180 -9.80 9.20 15.37
CA GLN A 180 -9.75 9.60 16.78
C GLN A 180 -8.36 9.38 17.36
N LYS A 181 -7.82 8.15 17.22
CA LYS A 181 -6.46 7.82 17.67
C LYS A 181 -5.41 8.69 16.99
N ALA A 182 -5.53 8.91 15.67
CA ALA A 182 -4.64 9.80 14.94
C ALA A 182 -4.63 11.23 15.53
N ASN A 183 -5.79 11.75 15.92
CA ASN A 183 -5.89 13.08 16.52
C ASN A 183 -5.37 13.14 17.96
N GLU A 184 -5.51 12.05 18.71
CA GLU A 184 -4.93 11.87 20.05
C GLU A 184 -3.40 11.80 20.01
N GLU A 185 -2.80 11.32 18.91
CA GLU A 185 -1.34 11.25 18.75
C GLU A 185 -0.76 12.51 18.09
N LEU A 186 -1.41 13.05 17.05
CA LEU A 186 -0.85 14.11 16.21
C LEU A 186 -1.15 15.52 16.73
N HIS A 187 -2.31 15.73 17.35
CA HIS A 187 -2.78 17.04 17.82
C HIS A 187 -2.67 18.16 16.77
N THR A 188 -2.89 17.83 15.50
CA THR A 188 -2.84 18.82 14.40
C THR A 188 -4.22 19.28 13.99
N LYS A 189 -4.29 20.45 13.36
CA LYS A 189 -5.54 20.93 12.72
C LYS A 189 -6.07 19.93 11.69
N ALA A 190 -5.18 19.26 10.95
CA ALA A 190 -5.55 18.28 9.94
C ALA A 190 -6.19 17.03 10.56
N SER A 191 -5.55 16.44 11.58
CA SER A 191 -6.09 15.26 12.27
C SER A 191 -7.44 15.54 12.95
N LEU A 192 -7.60 16.74 13.52
CA LEU A 192 -8.86 17.17 14.13
C LEU A 192 -9.98 17.23 13.09
N LYS A 193 -9.70 17.80 11.91
CA LYS A 193 -10.67 17.88 10.80
C LYS A 193 -11.07 16.50 10.30
N SER A 194 -10.13 15.59 10.05
CA SER A 194 -10.43 14.22 9.62
C SER A 194 -11.32 13.49 10.62
N TRP A 195 -11.03 13.63 11.92
CA TRP A 195 -11.85 13.03 12.97
C TRP A 195 -13.26 13.62 13.04
N LEU A 196 -13.41 14.96 13.02
CA LEU A 196 -14.72 15.60 13.03
C LEU A 196 -15.55 15.27 11.79
N PHE A 197 -14.92 15.16 10.63
CA PHE A 197 -15.58 14.71 9.41
C PHE A 197 -16.10 13.27 9.57
N ALA A 198 -15.28 12.37 10.12
CA ALA A 198 -15.71 11.01 10.40
C ALA A 198 -16.83 10.93 11.46
N VAL A 199 -16.83 11.82 12.46
CA VAL A 199 -17.95 11.94 13.41
C VAL A 199 -19.23 12.29 12.68
N TYR A 200 -19.19 13.30 11.80
CA TYR A 200 -20.36 13.68 11.01
C TYR A 200 -20.87 12.51 10.15
N MET A 201 -19.96 11.85 9.42
CA MET A 201 -20.31 10.75 8.51
C MET A 201 -20.85 9.50 9.23
N SER A 202 -20.36 9.21 10.44
CA SER A 202 -20.76 8.02 11.22
C SER A 202 -21.95 8.27 12.14
N LYS A 203 -22.05 9.46 12.76
CA LYS A 203 -22.99 9.77 13.85
C LYS A 203 -23.93 10.94 13.58
N GLY A 204 -23.74 11.67 12.47
CA GLY A 204 -24.60 12.77 12.05
C GLY A 204 -24.23 14.14 12.63
N GLN A 205 -25.03 15.14 12.24
CA GLN A 205 -24.79 16.56 12.52
C GLN A 205 -24.75 16.89 14.02
N ASP A 206 -25.70 16.39 14.80
CA ASP A 206 -25.80 16.70 16.24
C ASP A 206 -24.52 16.30 16.99
N ALA A 207 -24.00 15.10 16.69
CA ALA A 207 -22.75 14.61 17.28
C ALA A 207 -21.56 15.47 16.85
N TYR A 208 -21.49 15.88 15.59
CA TYR A 208 -20.45 16.78 15.09
C TYR A 208 -20.49 18.16 15.78
N GLU A 209 -21.69 18.75 15.95
CA GLU A 209 -21.85 20.03 16.64
C GLU A 209 -21.46 19.95 18.12
N GLN A 210 -21.85 18.86 18.78
CA GLN A 210 -21.44 18.56 20.14
C GLN A 210 -19.91 18.46 20.25
N MET A 211 -19.26 17.66 19.39
CA MET A 211 -17.80 17.50 19.41
C MET A 211 -17.07 18.80 19.10
N CYS A 212 -17.58 19.64 18.18
CA CYS A 212 -17.02 20.96 17.91
C CYS A 212 -17.02 21.84 19.17
N THR A 213 -18.09 21.78 19.94
CA THR A 213 -18.25 22.54 21.18
C THR A 213 -17.31 22.01 22.27
N GLU A 214 -17.28 20.69 22.48
CA GLU A 214 -16.43 20.04 23.50
C GLU A 214 -14.94 20.26 23.22
N ARG A 215 -14.51 20.18 21.96
CA ARG A 215 -13.12 20.42 21.56
C ARG A 215 -12.78 21.89 21.36
N LYS A 216 -13.74 22.80 21.59
CA LYS A 216 -13.55 24.26 21.44
C LYS A 216 -12.96 24.63 20.08
N VAL A 217 -13.50 24.04 19.01
CA VAL A 217 -13.05 24.29 17.64
C VAL A 217 -13.26 25.77 17.31
N ASP A 218 -12.22 26.42 16.79
CA ASP A 218 -12.30 27.84 16.43
C ASP A 218 -13.26 28.07 15.24
N ALA A 219 -13.79 29.30 15.17
CA ALA A 219 -14.82 29.65 14.20
C ALA A 219 -14.36 29.53 12.73
N GLU A 220 -13.08 29.74 12.44
CA GLU A 220 -12.53 29.61 11.09
C GLU A 220 -12.50 28.13 10.68
N THR A 221 -11.98 27.26 11.56
CA THR A 221 -11.97 25.82 11.34
C THR A 221 -13.37 25.24 11.19
N LYS A 222 -14.31 25.67 12.03
CA LYS A 222 -15.71 25.20 11.95
C LYS A 222 -16.35 25.60 10.61
N ARG A 223 -16.21 26.86 10.18
CA ARG A 223 -16.74 27.31 8.87
C ARG A 223 -16.17 26.52 7.71
N GLU A 224 -14.87 26.25 7.74
CA GLU A 224 -14.21 25.44 6.71
C GLU A 224 -14.75 24.01 6.69
N MET A 225 -14.93 23.40 7.86
CA MET A 225 -15.51 22.06 8.00
C MET A 225 -16.95 22.01 7.50
N ASP A 226 -17.79 22.97 7.91
CA ASP A 226 -19.19 23.04 7.48
C ASP A 226 -19.30 23.17 5.96
N ARG A 227 -18.40 23.95 5.33
CA ARG A 227 -18.30 24.05 3.87
C ARG A 227 -17.94 22.70 3.24
N GLN A 228 -16.87 22.05 3.71
CA GLN A 228 -16.41 20.77 3.16
C GLN A 228 -17.46 19.66 3.31
N ILE A 229 -18.15 19.62 4.45
CA ILE A 229 -19.26 18.69 4.69
C ILE A 229 -20.40 18.97 3.72
N THR A 230 -20.79 20.23 3.55
CA THR A 230 -21.86 20.62 2.61
C THR A 230 -21.52 20.21 1.18
N GLU A 231 -20.29 20.47 0.73
CA GLU A 231 -19.80 20.08 -0.59
C GLU A 231 -19.79 18.56 -0.76
N ALA A 232 -19.31 17.81 0.23
CA ALA A 232 -19.27 16.34 0.18
C ALA A 232 -20.67 15.68 0.18
N MET A 233 -21.68 16.37 0.73
CA MET A 233 -23.07 15.89 0.76
C MET A 233 -23.85 16.24 -0.52
N GLN A 234 -23.27 17.01 -1.44
CA GLN A 234 -23.90 17.23 -2.75
C GLN A 234 -23.79 15.96 -3.59
N VAL A 235 -24.88 15.20 -3.63
CA VAL A 235 -24.98 13.99 -4.45
C VAL A 235 -25.58 14.34 -5.81
N GLU A 236 -24.78 14.25 -6.86
CA GLU A 236 -25.26 14.23 -8.24
C GLU A 236 -25.36 12.79 -8.72
N LEU A 237 -26.58 12.35 -9.07
CA LEU A 237 -26.77 11.01 -9.61
C LEU A 237 -26.27 10.95 -11.06
N PRO A 238 -25.50 9.90 -11.43
CA PRO A 238 -25.14 9.65 -12.81
C PRO A 238 -26.37 9.54 -13.71
N ARG A 239 -26.25 10.01 -14.96
CA ARG A 239 -27.33 9.89 -15.96
C ARG A 239 -27.67 8.44 -16.29
N ASP A 240 -26.64 7.59 -16.35
CA ASP A 240 -26.77 6.15 -16.53
C ASP A 240 -26.35 5.45 -15.23
N LEU A 241 -27.34 4.99 -14.47
CA LEU A 241 -27.11 4.36 -13.17
C LEU A 241 -26.53 2.95 -13.33
N ASP A 242 -26.90 2.23 -14.38
CA ASP A 242 -26.45 0.86 -14.60
C ASP A 242 -24.96 0.83 -14.97
N GLU A 243 -24.53 1.73 -15.85
CA GLU A 243 -23.11 1.90 -16.19
C GLU A 243 -22.29 2.31 -14.96
N ALA A 244 -22.80 3.25 -14.16
CA ALA A 244 -22.13 3.70 -12.94
C ALA A 244 -22.00 2.58 -11.89
N LEU A 245 -23.07 1.81 -11.65
CA LEU A 245 -23.05 0.67 -10.73
C LEU A 245 -22.05 -0.41 -11.18
N ALA A 246 -21.99 -0.70 -12.48
CA ALA A 246 -21.01 -1.63 -13.03
C ALA A 246 -19.57 -1.13 -12.87
N ALA A 247 -19.33 0.17 -13.05
CA ALA A 247 -18.03 0.79 -12.80
C ALA A 247 -17.63 0.71 -11.33
N TRP A 248 -18.51 1.10 -10.41
CA TRP A 248 -18.24 1.07 -8.96
C TRP A 248 -18.02 -0.36 -8.44
N THR A 249 -18.76 -1.33 -8.97
CA THR A 249 -18.56 -2.74 -8.59
C THR A 249 -17.19 -3.25 -9.03
N ARG A 250 -16.75 -2.91 -10.26
CA ARG A 250 -15.39 -3.25 -10.73
C ARG A 250 -14.32 -2.59 -9.88
N GLU A 251 -14.50 -1.33 -9.52
CA GLU A 251 -13.56 -0.59 -8.67
C GLU A 251 -13.49 -1.20 -7.27
N TYR A 252 -14.64 -1.55 -6.69
CA TYR A 252 -14.71 -2.22 -5.41
C TYR A 252 -13.97 -3.57 -5.41
N HIS A 253 -14.19 -4.42 -6.42
CA HIS A 253 -13.45 -5.67 -6.58
C HIS A 253 -11.94 -5.45 -6.75
N LYS A 254 -11.54 -4.45 -7.53
CA LYS A 254 -10.13 -4.07 -7.68
C LYS A 254 -9.48 -3.65 -6.35
N ASN A 255 -10.22 -2.94 -5.50
CA ASN A 255 -9.71 -2.39 -4.25
C ASN A 255 -9.71 -3.39 -3.09
N THR A 256 -10.58 -4.40 -3.17
CA THR A 256 -10.72 -5.45 -2.16
C THR A 256 -10.07 -6.77 -2.55
N GLY A 257 -9.75 -6.98 -3.82
CA GLY A 257 -9.21 -8.25 -4.33
C GLY A 257 -10.24 -9.39 -4.37
N LEU A 258 -11.55 -9.06 -4.31
CA LEU A 258 -12.69 -9.97 -4.42
C LEU A 258 -13.08 -10.26 -5.89
#